data_AF-S0EL94-F1
#
_entry.id   AF-S0EL94-F1
#
_cell.length_a   1.000
_cell.length_b   1.000
_cell.length_c   1.000
_cell.angle_alpha   90.00
_cell.angle_beta   90.00
_cell.angle_gamma   90.00
#
_symmetry.space_group_name_H-M   'P 1'
#
loop_
_entity.id
_entity.type
_entity.pdbx_description
1 polymer ?
#
loop_
_entity_poly.entity_id
_entity_poly.type
_entity_poly.pdbx_seq_one_letter_code
_entity_poly.pdbx_strand_id
1 'polypeptide(L)'
;MGDVFLGFRPRPSDILIAIMGMTGSGKSTFISLCTGQDVPVGHDLQACTQHVTAYQCKWSDTSDIYLLDTPGFDDTNRSDTEVLKEIALCLAKTYEDNVKLSGILYLHKITDRRMGGSAQKNLMMFRKLCGKDSLKNVILVTTMWEAENAAMGEKREQELIATDGFWGALVEEGAQVNRHNNTLSSAMSLLKTAAKNNRVTISIKKEMVSEHKDLNETEAGIGLNSDILLAEQRVIKEMSEALEMERQARKDQDEKSAEEQRQYRETMKKKIEYLNQERKDLKVSLEEMKEQRRRFKVLEGKYKESQERVRQQDKKIESLEKEGKQRKSREEDMLRQTEEATRELASLRLQLSERGNATMGISSMRPRSSGSQYVGDSSYVRLFLSGTGYFFGGKSGYHGYYSADLTRLTDENDKRRICALGTNGSWLYHYHTGSNLNCWTCWSDSFPTEYPKLAAWLDKHQMFGCPRHISLGPDGNFYIAMMDSSIKWCIPKSVSETITAWINKRTIRSIQRLWLGYNNNYVAEISDAEYFYRVDNYKDLKSHMESLELEIGLDYINSERPPIKQLAMNIEAPRGFVLIRDGGEVFWHKGISGNQFDEAKLQRFKNDNENSW
;
A
#
# COMPACT_ATOMS: atom_id res chain seq x y z
N MET A 1 -20.82 27.41 18.01
CA MET A 1 -21.25 26.18 18.70
C MET A 1 -20.00 25.52 19.27
N GLY A 2 -19.99 25.07 20.53
CA GLY A 2 -18.81 24.48 21.15
C GLY A 2 -18.35 23.21 20.45
N ASP A 3 -17.03 23.09 20.23
CA ASP A 3 -16.41 22.00 19.50
C ASP A 3 -16.61 20.66 20.21
N VAL A 4 -16.60 19.55 19.46
CA VAL A 4 -16.96 18.23 20.02
C VAL A 4 -15.68 17.48 20.43
N PHE A 5 -15.59 17.04 21.68
CA PHE A 5 -14.45 16.29 22.19
C PHE A 5 -14.54 14.83 21.71
N LEU A 6 -13.69 14.44 20.75
CA LEU A 6 -13.63 13.08 20.18
C LEU A 6 -14.99 12.46 19.78
N GLY A 7 -15.97 13.28 19.39
CA GLY A 7 -17.31 12.84 18.99
C GLY A 7 -18.40 12.93 20.08
N PHE A 8 -18.06 13.29 21.32
CA PHE A 8 -19.01 13.51 22.42
C PHE A 8 -18.81 14.85 23.14
N ARG A 9 -19.72 15.17 24.06
CA ARG A 9 -19.60 16.32 24.98
C ARG A 9 -19.56 15.81 26.42
N PRO A 10 -18.36 15.73 27.05
CA PRO A 10 -18.23 15.29 28.43
C PRO A 10 -18.95 16.24 29.40
N ARG A 11 -19.65 15.67 30.38
CA ARG A 11 -20.14 16.38 31.57
C ARG A 11 -18.98 16.59 32.55
N PRO A 12 -19.00 17.62 33.40
CA PRO A 12 -18.02 17.77 34.48
C PRO A 12 -17.97 16.58 35.46
N SER A 13 -19.03 15.77 35.54
CA SER A 13 -19.13 14.56 36.35
C SER A 13 -18.55 13.30 35.70
N ASP A 14 -18.29 13.31 34.38
CA ASP A 14 -17.79 12.13 33.65
C ASP A 14 -16.31 11.85 33.96
N ILE A 15 -15.89 10.61 33.71
CA ILE A 15 -14.62 10.05 34.18
C ILE A 15 -13.83 9.61 32.95
N LEU A 16 -12.74 10.30 32.62
CA LEU A 16 -11.87 9.91 31.51
C LEU A 16 -10.70 9.05 32.01
N ILE A 17 -10.49 7.90 31.38
CA ILE A 17 -9.40 6.97 31.66
C ILE A 17 -8.64 6.71 30.35
N ALA A 18 -7.33 6.94 30.35
CA ALA A 18 -6.50 6.62 29.18
C ALA A 18 -6.02 5.17 29.25
N ILE A 19 -6.05 4.46 28.12
CA ILE A 19 -5.56 3.09 27.98
C ILE A 19 -4.28 3.15 27.15
N MET A 20 -3.14 2.85 27.78
CA MET A 20 -1.79 2.95 27.21
C MET A 20 -1.06 1.60 27.31
N GLY A 21 0.09 1.49 26.64
CA GLY A 21 0.91 0.28 26.61
C GLY A 21 1.25 -0.15 25.18
N MET A 22 2.14 -1.13 25.05
CA MET A 22 2.68 -1.58 23.76
C MET A 22 1.60 -2.12 22.80
N THR A 23 1.95 -2.21 21.52
CA THR A 23 1.15 -2.93 20.51
C THR A 23 0.98 -4.39 20.94
N GLY A 24 -0.24 -4.93 20.78
CA GLY A 24 -0.57 -6.30 21.20
C GLY A 24 -0.73 -6.53 22.72
N SER A 25 -0.67 -5.51 23.58
CA SER A 25 -0.87 -5.67 25.05
C SER A 25 -2.34 -5.92 25.49
N GLY A 26 -3.29 -5.93 24.56
CA GLY A 26 -4.72 -6.17 24.82
C GLY A 26 -5.60 -4.93 25.00
N LYS A 27 -5.11 -3.71 24.68
CA LYS A 27 -5.85 -2.44 24.83
C LYS A 27 -7.26 -2.47 24.22
N SER A 28 -7.36 -2.75 22.92
CA SER A 28 -8.64 -2.77 22.19
C SER A 28 -9.59 -3.85 22.72
N THR A 29 -9.06 -5.03 23.09
CA THR A 29 -9.81 -6.13 23.72
C THR A 29 -10.38 -5.70 25.07
N PHE A 30 -9.58 -5.05 25.93
CA PHE A 30 -10.02 -4.51 27.22
C PHE A 30 -11.15 -3.49 27.06
N ILE A 31 -11.05 -2.59 26.08
CA ILE A 31 -12.05 -1.56 25.83
C ILE A 31 -13.35 -2.17 25.29
N SER A 32 -13.27 -3.10 24.33
CA SER A 32 -14.45 -3.83 23.82
C SER A 32 -15.16 -4.56 24.96
N LEU A 33 -14.41 -5.26 25.81
CA LEU A 33 -14.93 -5.98 26.97
C LEU A 33 -15.64 -5.05 27.97
N CYS A 34 -15.10 -3.85 28.24
CA CYS A 34 -15.73 -2.88 29.14
C CYS A 34 -16.98 -2.19 28.57
N THR A 35 -17.05 -2.01 27.26
CA THR A 35 -18.04 -1.15 26.62
C THR A 35 -19.16 -1.93 25.93
N GLY A 36 -18.92 -3.21 25.61
CA GLY A 36 -19.79 -4.00 24.73
C GLY A 36 -19.84 -3.48 23.29
N GLN A 37 -18.93 -2.57 22.92
CA GLN A 37 -18.84 -2.00 21.58
C GLN A 37 -17.90 -2.84 20.70
N ASP A 38 -18.20 -2.87 19.41
CA ASP A 38 -17.34 -3.44 18.38
C ASP A 38 -16.16 -2.49 18.14
N VAL A 39 -15.13 -2.65 18.98
CA VAL A 39 -13.84 -1.95 18.85
C VAL A 39 -13.00 -2.75 17.86
N PRO A 40 -12.37 -2.12 16.85
CA PRO A 40 -11.49 -2.84 15.91
C PRO A 40 -10.31 -3.53 16.63
N VAL A 41 -10.46 -4.83 16.93
CA VAL A 41 -9.40 -5.65 17.50
C VAL A 41 -8.55 -6.23 16.37
N GLY A 42 -7.32 -5.75 16.26
CA GLY A 42 -6.33 -6.31 15.34
C GLY A 42 -5.88 -7.69 15.77
N HIS A 43 -6.32 -8.72 15.04
CA HIS A 43 -5.75 -10.07 15.11
C HIS A 43 -4.58 -10.26 14.13
N ASP A 44 -4.35 -9.28 13.24
CA ASP A 44 -3.24 -9.24 12.29
C ASP A 44 -2.02 -8.48 12.85
N LEU A 45 -0.86 -8.62 12.19
CA LEU A 45 0.41 -7.96 12.55
C LEU A 45 0.45 -6.42 12.34
N GLN A 46 -0.69 -5.78 12.07
CA GLN A 46 -0.82 -4.34 11.86
C GLN A 46 -1.60 -3.67 13.01
N ALA A 47 -1.16 -2.50 13.45
CA ALA A 47 -1.85 -1.73 14.47
C ALA A 47 -3.19 -1.18 13.94
N CYS A 48 -4.30 -1.46 14.64
CA CYS A 48 -5.63 -1.00 14.23
C CYS A 48 -5.96 0.44 14.68
N THR A 49 -5.38 0.92 15.78
CA THR A 49 -5.70 2.23 16.34
C THR A 49 -4.86 3.33 15.69
N GLN A 50 -5.29 3.78 14.50
CA GLN A 50 -4.63 4.90 13.80
C GLN A 50 -4.80 6.26 14.50
N HIS A 51 -5.87 6.42 15.29
CA HIS A 51 -6.15 7.67 16.01
C HIS A 51 -6.65 7.44 17.43
N VAL A 52 -6.30 8.36 18.35
CA VAL A 52 -6.85 8.34 19.72
C VAL A 52 -8.37 8.49 19.66
N THR A 53 -9.06 7.44 20.13
CA THR A 53 -10.51 7.27 20.02
C THR A 53 -11.11 7.06 21.40
N ALA A 54 -12.26 7.67 21.66
CA ALA A 54 -12.95 7.58 22.94
C ALA A 54 -14.16 6.65 22.85
N TYR A 55 -14.26 5.71 23.78
CA TYR A 55 -15.36 4.75 23.87
C TYR A 55 -16.12 4.94 25.19
N GLN A 56 -17.44 4.95 25.12
CA GLN A 56 -18.31 5.21 26.27
C GLN A 56 -18.68 3.90 26.98
N CYS A 57 -18.27 3.77 28.23
CA CYS A 57 -18.73 2.75 29.16
C CYS A 57 -19.78 3.40 30.08
N LYS A 58 -21.05 2.95 29.96
CA LYS A 58 -22.12 3.43 30.84
C LYS A 58 -21.83 3.03 32.28
N TRP A 59 -21.87 4.00 33.19
CA TRP A 59 -21.46 3.78 34.57
C TRP A 59 -22.55 4.11 35.61
N SER A 60 -23.18 5.29 35.49
CA SER A 60 -24.32 5.69 36.31
C SER A 60 -25.17 6.73 35.58
N ASP A 61 -26.38 6.99 36.07
CA ASP A 61 -27.27 8.01 35.48
C ASP A 61 -26.62 9.42 35.48
N THR A 62 -25.72 9.69 36.42
CA THR A 62 -25.07 10.99 36.65
C THR A 62 -23.68 11.13 36.05
N SER A 63 -22.99 10.03 35.74
CA SER A 63 -21.59 9.99 35.30
C SER A 63 -21.33 8.77 34.41
N ASP A 64 -20.64 8.96 33.30
CA ASP A 64 -20.14 7.89 32.44
C ASP A 64 -18.61 7.79 32.50
N ILE A 65 -18.08 6.62 32.15
CA ILE A 65 -16.65 6.40 31.98
C ILE A 65 -16.33 6.46 30.48
N TYR A 66 -15.34 7.27 30.11
CA TYR A 66 -14.81 7.35 28.76
C TYR A 66 -13.40 6.78 28.71
N LEU A 67 -13.23 5.71 27.93
CA LEU A 67 -11.96 5.03 27.72
C LEU A 67 -11.30 5.62 26.46
N LEU A 68 -10.14 6.25 26.63
CA LEU A 68 -9.33 6.76 25.51
C LEU A 68 -8.38 5.63 25.07
N ASP A 69 -8.67 5.01 23.92
CA ASP A 69 -7.73 4.11 23.27
C ASP A 69 -6.59 4.92 22.67
N THR A 70 -5.34 4.54 22.95
CA THR A 70 -4.15 5.25 22.46
C THR A 70 -3.34 4.37 21.52
N PRO A 71 -2.73 4.93 20.44
CA PRO A 71 -1.77 4.18 19.63
C PRO A 71 -0.59 3.69 20.50
N GLY A 72 -0.05 2.52 20.16
CA GLY A 72 1.19 2.02 20.76
C GLY A 72 2.39 2.77 20.21
N PHE A 73 3.40 3.01 21.05
CA PHE A 73 4.66 3.62 20.60
C PHE A 73 5.52 2.65 19.77
N ASP A 74 5.46 1.34 20.08
CA ASP A 74 6.10 0.27 19.30
C ASP A 74 5.18 -0.16 18.11
N ASP A 75 4.83 0.78 17.23
CA ASP A 75 4.05 0.54 16.00
C ASP A 75 4.98 0.56 14.78
N THR A 76 5.07 -0.56 14.07
CA THR A 76 5.95 -0.74 12.90
C THR A 76 5.71 0.25 11.75
N ASN A 77 4.55 0.93 11.74
CA ASN A 77 4.15 1.83 10.66
C ASN A 77 4.22 3.32 11.02
N ARG A 78 4.58 3.66 12.26
CA ARG A 78 4.57 5.03 12.80
C ARG A 78 5.85 5.31 13.57
N SER A 79 6.23 6.58 13.67
CA SER A 79 7.37 6.95 14.50
C SER A 79 6.95 7.31 15.93
N ASP A 80 7.86 7.12 16.90
CA ASP A 80 7.68 7.55 18.29
C ASP A 80 7.24 9.03 18.37
N THR A 81 7.78 9.87 17.48
CA THR A 81 7.42 11.30 17.36
C THR A 81 5.94 11.49 17.02
N GLU A 82 5.41 10.75 16.06
CA GLU A 82 4.01 10.83 15.65
C GLU A 82 3.06 10.35 16.77
N VAL A 83 3.43 9.29 17.47
CA VAL A 83 2.65 8.72 18.58
C VAL A 83 2.61 9.68 19.76
N LEU A 84 3.76 10.22 20.16
CA LEU A 84 3.86 11.24 21.22
C LEU A 84 3.04 12.49 20.86
N LYS A 85 3.17 12.99 19.62
CA LYS A 85 2.44 14.15 19.10
C LYS A 85 0.93 13.96 19.13
N GLU A 86 0.44 12.76 18.79
CA GLU A 86 -0.99 12.46 18.85
C GLU A 86 -1.54 12.34 20.28
N ILE A 87 -0.81 11.70 21.19
CA ILE A 87 -1.21 11.60 22.60
C ILE A 87 -1.20 13.00 23.24
N ALA A 88 -0.16 13.79 23.00
CA ALA A 88 -0.07 15.19 23.44
C ALA A 88 -1.26 16.01 22.93
N LEU A 89 -1.59 15.92 21.63
CA LEU A 89 -2.77 16.57 21.04
C LEU A 89 -4.08 16.18 21.73
N CYS A 90 -4.28 14.91 22.03
CA CYS A 90 -5.49 14.45 22.70
C CYS A 90 -5.58 14.98 24.13
N LEU A 91 -4.50 14.85 24.89
CA LEU A 91 -4.45 15.31 26.28
C LEU A 91 -4.56 16.83 26.37
N ALA A 92 -3.96 17.57 25.45
CA ALA A 92 -4.12 19.02 25.35
C ALA A 92 -5.57 19.42 25.04
N LYS A 93 -6.27 18.73 24.12
CA LYS A 93 -7.69 19.04 23.86
C LYS A 93 -8.56 18.86 25.12
N THR A 94 -8.28 17.88 25.99
CA THR A 94 -9.01 17.77 27.27
C THR A 94 -8.88 19.00 28.16
N TYR A 95 -7.85 19.85 27.98
CA TYR A 95 -7.69 21.10 28.73
C TYR A 95 -8.76 22.13 28.35
N GLU A 96 -8.99 22.34 27.05
CA GLU A 96 -9.88 23.37 26.52
C GLU A 96 -11.33 23.14 26.97
N ASP A 97 -11.73 21.87 27.01
CA ASP A 97 -13.04 21.42 27.48
C ASP A 97 -13.14 21.31 29.03
N ASN A 98 -12.08 21.73 29.76
CA ASN A 98 -11.91 21.64 31.22
C ASN A 98 -12.11 20.22 31.80
N VAL A 99 -11.79 19.19 31.00
CA VAL A 99 -11.90 17.78 31.37
C VAL A 99 -10.57 17.32 31.95
N LYS A 100 -10.57 16.78 33.16
CA LYS A 100 -9.36 16.22 33.77
C LYS A 100 -9.37 14.70 33.66
N LEU A 101 -8.20 14.11 33.39
CA LEU A 101 -8.06 12.66 33.39
C LEU A 101 -8.20 12.15 34.83
N SER A 102 -8.95 11.08 35.00
CA SER A 102 -9.18 10.45 36.31
C SER A 102 -8.13 9.37 36.58
N GLY A 103 -7.75 8.59 35.57
CA GLY A 103 -6.66 7.62 35.68
C GLY A 103 -6.06 7.20 34.34
N ILE A 104 -4.95 6.47 34.40
CA ILE A 104 -4.34 5.82 33.24
C ILE A 104 -4.16 4.33 33.55
N LEU A 105 -4.56 3.46 32.63
CA LEU A 105 -4.23 2.04 32.67
C LEU A 105 -3.08 1.79 31.68
N TYR A 106 -1.94 1.30 32.17
CA TYR A 106 -0.81 0.89 31.32
C TYR A 106 -0.78 -0.64 31.23
N LEU A 107 -1.13 -1.18 30.06
CA LEU A 107 -1.27 -2.62 29.86
C LEU A 107 0.04 -3.25 29.36
N HIS A 108 0.42 -4.37 29.97
CA HIS A 108 1.57 -5.18 29.60
C HIS A 108 1.22 -6.67 29.65
N LYS A 109 1.59 -7.42 28.60
CA LYS A 109 1.30 -8.86 28.47
C LYS A 109 2.28 -9.68 29.29
N ILE A 110 1.80 -10.47 30.25
CA ILE A 110 2.65 -11.26 31.14
C ILE A 110 3.41 -12.39 30.43
N THR A 111 2.97 -12.74 29.21
CA THR A 111 3.60 -13.70 28.30
C THR A 111 4.94 -13.22 27.73
N ASP A 112 5.29 -11.93 27.87
CA ASP A 112 6.60 -11.43 27.43
C ASP A 112 7.73 -11.99 28.29
N ARG A 113 8.63 -12.73 27.64
CA ARG A 113 9.78 -13.38 28.29
C ARG A 113 10.94 -12.42 28.62
N ARG A 114 10.92 -11.21 28.06
CA ARG A 114 11.97 -10.19 28.21
C ARG A 114 11.36 -8.81 27.99
N MET A 115 11.69 -7.86 28.86
CA MET A 115 11.51 -6.42 28.59
C MET A 115 12.52 -5.97 27.54
N GLY A 116 12.13 -6.01 26.27
CA GLY A 116 12.96 -5.58 25.14
C GLY A 116 13.30 -4.08 25.17
N GLY A 117 14.28 -3.66 24.37
CA GLY A 117 14.73 -2.27 24.34
C GLY A 117 13.63 -1.27 23.96
N SER A 118 12.73 -1.62 23.05
CA SER A 118 11.54 -0.81 22.72
C SER A 118 10.56 -0.71 23.89
N ALA A 119 10.29 -1.83 24.58
CA ALA A 119 9.41 -1.87 25.75
C ALA A 119 9.91 -0.96 26.89
N GLN A 120 11.21 -0.99 27.18
CA GLN A 120 11.82 -0.14 28.21
C GLN A 120 11.75 1.34 27.83
N LYS A 121 12.10 1.69 26.58
CA LYS A 121 11.97 3.07 26.06
C LYS A 121 10.54 3.58 26.12
N ASN A 122 9.57 2.78 25.68
CA ASN A 122 8.16 3.14 25.74
C ASN A 122 7.72 3.42 27.18
N LEU A 123 8.11 2.57 28.13
CA LEU A 123 7.80 2.75 29.55
C LEU A 123 8.46 4.02 30.15
N MET A 124 9.71 4.30 29.80
CA MET A 124 10.40 5.54 30.22
C MET A 124 9.74 6.79 29.63
N MET A 125 9.34 6.74 28.35
CA MET A 125 8.63 7.83 27.69
C MET A 125 7.23 8.04 28.31
N PHE A 126 6.52 6.96 28.63
CA PHE A 126 5.26 6.99 29.36
C PHE A 126 5.42 7.63 30.76
N ARG A 127 6.46 7.27 31.52
CA ARG A 127 6.76 7.87 32.82
C ARG A 127 6.99 9.38 32.71
N LYS A 128 7.76 9.84 31.72
CA LYS A 128 8.00 11.27 31.44
C LYS A 128 6.75 12.02 30.98
N LEU A 129 5.91 11.37 30.16
CA LEU A 129 4.65 11.95 29.68
C LEU A 129 3.68 12.19 30.84
N CYS A 130 3.57 11.22 31.75
CA CYS A 130 2.84 11.33 33.00
C CYS A 130 3.43 12.42 33.91
N GLY A 131 4.72 12.27 34.20
CA GLY A 131 5.43 12.98 35.26
C GLY A 131 5.03 12.51 36.66
N LYS A 132 5.96 12.69 37.61
CA LYS A 132 5.94 12.06 38.95
C LYS A 132 4.61 12.24 39.70
N ASP A 133 4.07 13.46 39.75
CA ASP A 133 2.87 13.77 40.53
C ASP A 133 1.59 13.07 40.05
N SER A 134 1.54 12.60 38.80
CA SER A 134 0.39 11.88 38.24
C SER A 134 0.54 10.36 38.27
N LEU A 135 1.68 9.80 38.66
CA LEU A 135 1.89 8.35 38.70
C LEU A 135 0.99 7.66 39.72
N LYS A 136 0.58 8.35 40.80
CA LYS A 136 -0.47 7.89 41.72
C LYS A 136 -1.86 7.63 41.08
N ASN A 137 -2.09 8.17 39.88
CA ASN A 137 -3.29 7.92 39.08
C ASN A 137 -3.08 6.84 38.00
N VAL A 138 -1.87 6.27 37.90
CA VAL A 138 -1.54 5.17 37.00
C VAL A 138 -1.82 3.85 37.69
N ILE A 139 -2.44 2.93 36.94
CA ILE A 139 -2.52 1.52 37.28
C ILE A 139 -1.76 0.74 36.20
N LEU A 140 -0.71 0.05 36.60
CA LEU A 140 0.07 -0.89 35.80
C LEU A 140 -0.70 -2.22 35.77
N VAL A 141 -1.08 -2.67 34.58
CA VAL A 141 -1.99 -3.81 34.40
C VAL A 141 -1.30 -4.94 33.66
N THR A 142 -1.15 -6.09 34.30
CA THR A 142 -0.68 -7.33 33.66
C THR A 142 -1.85 -8.04 32.96
N THR A 143 -1.70 -8.38 31.68
CA THR A 143 -2.71 -9.03 30.83
C THR A 143 -2.23 -10.39 30.30
N MET A 144 -3.12 -11.16 29.63
CA MET A 144 -2.83 -12.48 29.04
C MET A 144 -2.47 -13.59 30.06
N TRP A 145 -3.02 -13.52 31.27
CA TRP A 145 -2.84 -14.53 32.32
C TRP A 145 -3.41 -15.91 31.94
N GLU A 146 -4.37 -15.96 31.03
CA GLU A 146 -4.94 -17.18 30.46
C GLU A 146 -3.98 -17.96 29.55
N ALA A 147 -2.92 -17.32 29.06
CA ALA A 147 -1.96 -17.86 28.10
C ALA A 147 -0.59 -18.21 28.73
N GLU A 148 -0.45 -18.11 30.05
CA GLU A 148 0.81 -18.31 30.77
C GLU A 148 0.62 -19.22 31.99
N ASN A 149 1.67 -19.95 32.38
CA ASN A 149 1.63 -20.72 33.62
C ASN A 149 1.62 -19.76 34.82
N ALA A 150 0.68 -19.94 35.76
CA ALA A 150 0.51 -19.05 36.91
C ALA A 150 1.83 -18.75 37.67
N ALA A 151 2.63 -19.78 38.01
CA ALA A 151 3.88 -19.58 38.73
C ALA A 151 4.95 -18.86 37.90
N MET A 152 4.97 -19.05 36.57
CA MET A 152 5.86 -18.29 35.68
C MET A 152 5.41 -16.84 35.51
N GLY A 153 4.10 -16.60 35.39
CA GLY A 153 3.53 -15.25 35.32
C GLY A 153 3.77 -14.47 36.61
N GLU A 154 3.58 -15.11 37.77
CA GLU A 154 3.87 -14.51 39.08
C GLU A 154 5.34 -14.13 39.24
N LYS A 155 6.26 -15.00 38.83
CA LYS A 155 7.70 -14.68 38.85
C LYS A 155 8.02 -13.46 37.99
N ARG A 156 7.44 -13.35 36.78
CA ARG A 156 7.65 -12.19 35.88
C ARG A 156 7.01 -10.92 36.41
N GLU A 157 5.84 -11.00 37.04
CA GLU A 157 5.21 -9.83 37.66
C GLU A 157 6.07 -9.29 38.82
N GLN A 158 6.64 -10.17 39.64
CA GLN A 158 7.60 -9.76 40.68
C GLN A 158 8.88 -9.17 40.09
N GLU A 159 9.41 -9.73 38.98
CA GLU A 159 10.58 -9.17 38.27
C GLU A 159 10.30 -7.78 37.68
N LEU A 160 9.10 -7.56 37.12
CA LEU A 160 8.65 -6.23 36.67
C LEU A 160 8.62 -5.23 37.83
N ILE A 161 8.00 -5.60 38.96
CA ILE A 161 7.84 -4.73 40.13
C ILE A 161 9.19 -4.44 40.82
N ALA A 162 10.08 -5.41 40.90
CA ALA A 162 11.35 -5.28 41.65
C ALA A 162 12.48 -4.58 40.88
N THR A 163 12.29 -4.24 39.60
CA THR A 163 13.34 -3.69 38.73
C THR A 163 13.04 -2.23 38.37
N ASP A 164 13.92 -1.31 38.73
CA ASP A 164 13.76 0.14 38.48
C ASP A 164 13.67 0.51 36.99
N GLY A 165 14.39 -0.22 36.14
CA GLY A 165 14.30 -0.09 34.68
C GLY A 165 13.00 -0.63 34.09
N PHE A 166 12.21 -1.35 34.88
CA PHE A 166 10.86 -1.82 34.58
C PHE A 166 9.86 -1.03 35.43
N TRP A 167 9.01 -1.68 36.23
CA TRP A 167 7.93 -1.01 36.98
C TRP A 167 8.36 -0.46 38.34
N GLY A 168 9.52 -0.87 38.89
CA GLY A 168 9.95 -0.47 40.25
C GLY A 168 9.89 1.04 40.48
N ALA A 169 10.55 1.83 39.63
CA ALA A 169 10.58 3.28 39.74
C ALA A 169 9.20 3.95 39.56
N LEU A 170 8.23 3.29 38.90
CA LEU A 170 6.85 3.80 38.78
C LEU A 170 6.03 3.45 40.04
N VAL A 171 6.23 2.26 40.60
CA VAL A 171 5.58 1.80 41.84
C VAL A 171 6.06 2.60 43.05
N GLU A 172 7.37 2.89 43.15
CA GLU A 172 7.92 3.80 44.16
C GLU A 172 7.34 5.22 44.07
N GLU A 173 7.01 5.68 42.87
CA GLU A 173 6.34 6.97 42.62
C GLU A 173 4.81 6.91 42.75
N GLY A 174 4.27 5.78 43.23
CA GLY A 174 2.88 5.62 43.65
C GLY A 174 1.97 4.93 42.64
N ALA A 175 2.47 4.42 41.52
CA ALA A 175 1.65 3.66 40.58
C ALA A 175 1.16 2.35 41.21
N GLN A 176 -0.13 2.03 41.00
CA GLN A 176 -0.75 0.80 41.51
C GLN A 176 -0.49 -0.35 40.53
N VAL A 177 -0.45 -1.60 41.02
CA VAL A 177 -0.27 -2.79 40.18
C VAL A 177 -1.46 -3.74 40.33
N ASN A 178 -2.02 -4.19 39.21
CA ASN A 178 -3.20 -5.05 39.18
C ASN A 178 -3.13 -6.06 38.02
N ARG A 179 -3.79 -7.22 38.19
CA ARG A 179 -3.97 -8.24 37.13
C ARG A 179 -5.30 -8.04 36.40
N HIS A 180 -5.29 -8.21 35.08
CA HIS A 180 -6.50 -8.35 34.28
C HIS A 180 -6.57 -9.75 33.66
N ASN A 181 -7.57 -10.53 34.08
CA ASN A 181 -7.72 -11.94 33.72
C ASN A 181 -8.62 -12.13 32.49
N ASN A 182 -8.66 -11.16 31.57
CA ASN A 182 -9.52 -11.15 30.38
C ASN A 182 -11.03 -11.37 30.69
N THR A 183 -11.50 -10.83 31.83
CA THR A 183 -12.90 -10.91 32.27
C THR A 183 -13.52 -9.54 32.52
N LEU A 184 -14.82 -9.40 32.23
CA LEU A 184 -15.57 -8.17 32.52
C LEU A 184 -15.48 -7.77 34.00
N SER A 185 -15.50 -8.74 34.93
CA SER A 185 -15.39 -8.46 36.36
C SER A 185 -14.04 -7.84 36.75
N SER A 186 -12.92 -8.35 36.22
CA SER A 186 -11.60 -7.76 36.46
C SER A 186 -11.43 -6.41 35.76
N ALA A 187 -11.95 -6.27 34.54
CA ALA A 187 -11.93 -5.01 33.80
C ALA A 187 -12.71 -3.90 34.51
N MET A 188 -13.96 -4.19 34.91
CA MET A 188 -14.77 -3.23 35.67
C MET A 188 -14.14 -2.91 37.03
N SER A 189 -13.46 -3.85 37.70
CA SER A 189 -12.73 -3.58 38.95
C SER A 189 -11.65 -2.51 38.76
N LEU A 190 -10.84 -2.63 37.68
CA LEU A 190 -9.83 -1.62 37.31
C LEU A 190 -10.46 -0.25 37.04
N LEU A 191 -11.58 -0.21 36.34
CA LEU A 191 -12.33 1.03 36.12
C LEU A 191 -12.86 1.63 37.44
N LYS A 192 -13.36 0.81 38.38
CA LYS A 192 -13.79 1.30 39.71
C LYS A 192 -12.63 1.92 40.50
N THR A 193 -11.43 1.37 40.36
CA THR A 193 -10.23 1.86 41.05
C THR A 193 -9.76 3.18 40.43
N ALA A 194 -9.60 3.23 39.12
CA ALA A 194 -9.21 4.46 38.41
C ALA A 194 -10.25 5.59 38.57
N ALA A 195 -11.55 5.26 38.66
CA ALA A 195 -12.64 6.22 38.91
C ALA A 195 -12.58 6.89 40.29
N LYS A 196 -11.94 6.28 41.30
CA LYS A 196 -11.81 6.83 42.66
C LYS A 196 -10.63 7.80 42.81
N ASN A 197 -9.70 7.80 41.86
CA ASN A 197 -8.50 8.63 41.95
C ASN A 197 -8.85 10.11 41.79
N ASN A 198 -8.25 10.96 42.64
CA ASN A 198 -8.39 12.42 42.52
C ASN A 198 -7.89 12.88 41.16
N ARG A 199 -8.67 13.68 40.42
CA ARG A 199 -8.32 14.08 39.04
C ARG A 199 -7.05 14.93 38.97
N VAL A 200 -5.95 14.38 38.46
CA VAL A 200 -4.65 15.06 38.32
C VAL A 200 -4.45 15.61 36.89
N THR A 201 -3.74 16.73 36.79
CA THR A 201 -3.23 17.23 35.51
C THR A 201 -1.90 16.53 35.20
N ILE A 202 -1.86 15.77 34.10
CA ILE A 202 -0.63 15.15 33.57
C ILE A 202 0.41 16.22 33.20
N SER A 203 1.70 15.93 33.39
CA SER A 203 2.79 16.86 33.13
C SER A 203 2.79 17.42 31.69
N ILE A 204 2.73 16.57 30.65
CA ILE A 204 2.70 17.07 29.26
C ILE A 204 1.55 18.06 28.98
N LYS A 205 0.41 17.90 29.66
CA LYS A 205 -0.75 18.80 29.59
C LYS A 205 -0.47 20.13 30.31
N LYS A 206 0.24 20.12 31.43
CA LYS A 206 0.69 21.34 32.13
C LYS A 206 1.74 22.09 31.29
N GLU A 207 2.74 21.38 30.80
CA GLU A 207 3.86 21.93 30.03
C GLU A 207 3.40 22.63 28.74
N MET A 208 2.64 21.95 27.90
CA MET A 208 2.25 22.51 26.59
C MET A 208 1.13 23.55 26.68
N VAL A 209 0.22 23.44 27.66
CA VAL A 209 -0.98 24.28 27.72
C VAL A 209 -0.88 25.41 28.74
N SER A 210 -0.24 25.18 29.89
CA SER A 210 -0.08 26.20 30.96
C SER A 210 1.30 26.87 30.95
N GLU A 211 2.36 26.15 30.53
CA GLU A 211 3.72 26.69 30.42
C GLU A 211 4.11 27.07 28.97
N HIS A 212 3.22 26.82 28.00
CA HIS A 212 3.36 27.14 26.58
C HIS A 212 4.64 26.58 25.90
N LYS A 213 5.15 25.45 26.39
CA LYS A 213 6.29 24.72 25.80
C LYS A 213 5.93 24.08 24.46
N ASP A 214 6.86 24.11 23.50
CA ASP A 214 6.79 23.27 22.31
C ASP A 214 6.94 21.78 22.69
N LEU A 215 6.50 20.86 21.83
CA LEU A 215 6.51 19.42 22.16
C LEU A 215 7.92 18.92 22.53
N ASN A 216 8.97 19.38 21.83
CA ASN A 216 10.38 19.05 22.11
C ASN A 216 10.94 19.63 23.42
N GLU A 217 10.23 20.55 24.06
CA GLU A 217 10.62 21.19 25.34
C GLU A 217 9.92 20.57 26.56
N THR A 218 8.95 19.69 26.33
CA THR A 218 8.31 18.86 27.37
C THR A 218 9.28 17.80 27.90
N GLU A 219 9.08 17.29 29.12
CA GLU A 219 9.95 16.24 29.67
C GLU A 219 9.98 14.99 28.76
N ALA A 220 8.82 14.62 28.19
CA ALA A 220 8.69 13.52 27.23
C ALA A 220 9.43 13.81 25.91
N GLY A 221 9.28 15.01 25.35
CA GLY A 221 9.93 15.42 24.10
C GLY A 221 11.44 15.57 24.24
N ILE A 222 11.93 16.08 25.37
CA ILE A 222 13.36 16.09 25.72
C ILE A 222 13.89 14.65 25.78
N GLY A 223 13.12 13.73 26.37
CA GLY A 223 13.44 12.31 26.40
C GLY A 223 13.59 11.70 25.01
N LEU A 224 12.60 11.89 24.14
CA LEU A 224 12.63 11.36 22.77
C LEU A 224 13.70 12.04 21.91
N ASN A 225 13.87 13.36 22.01
CA ASN A 225 14.93 14.09 21.32
C ASN A 225 16.33 13.63 21.75
N SER A 226 16.55 13.31 23.03
CA SER A 226 17.80 12.69 23.49
C SER A 226 18.05 11.33 22.84
N ASP A 227 17.01 10.51 22.68
CA ASP A 227 17.11 9.21 22.04
C ASP A 227 17.42 9.33 20.53
N ILE A 228 16.82 10.31 19.85
CA ILE A 228 17.10 10.67 18.46
C ILE A 228 18.54 11.17 18.31
N LEU A 229 19.02 12.03 19.21
CA LEU A 229 20.42 12.51 19.23
C LEU A 229 21.42 11.37 19.44
N LEU A 230 21.12 10.42 20.34
CA LEU A 230 21.96 9.23 20.55
C LEU A 230 21.90 8.26 19.36
N ALA A 231 20.81 8.23 18.60
CA ALA A 231 20.74 7.52 17.33
C ALA A 231 21.57 8.24 16.25
N GLU A 232 21.44 9.56 16.12
CA GLU A 232 22.20 10.39 15.17
C GLU A 232 23.71 10.27 15.41
N GLN A 233 24.18 10.33 16.66
CA GLN A 233 25.60 10.13 17.00
C GLN A 233 26.13 8.74 16.60
N ARG A 234 25.34 7.67 16.80
CA ARG A 234 25.72 6.31 16.38
C ARG A 234 25.83 6.21 14.87
N VAL A 235 24.84 6.74 14.14
CA VAL A 235 24.86 6.72 12.67
C VAL A 235 25.99 7.58 12.11
N ILE A 236 26.30 8.74 12.71
CA ILE A 236 27.46 9.57 12.34
C ILE A 236 28.77 8.80 12.56
N LYS A 237 28.90 8.07 13.67
CA LYS A 237 30.08 7.23 13.94
C LYS A 237 30.21 6.10 12.91
N GLU A 238 29.16 5.31 12.69
CA GLU A 238 29.12 4.26 11.66
C GLU A 238 29.45 4.81 10.26
N MET A 239 28.96 6.01 9.94
CA MET A 239 29.24 6.70 8.67
C MET A 239 30.70 7.17 8.54
N SER A 240 31.36 7.52 9.66
CA SER A 240 32.78 7.87 9.68
C SER A 240 33.68 6.63 9.54
N GLU A 241 33.34 5.54 10.22
CA GLU A 241 34.03 4.25 10.10
C GLU A 241 33.92 3.69 8.66
N ALA A 242 32.74 3.79 8.04
CA ALA A 242 32.53 3.44 6.63
C ALA A 242 33.36 4.31 5.65
N LEU A 243 33.54 5.61 5.93
CA LEU A 243 34.40 6.49 5.13
C LEU A 243 35.89 6.10 5.25
N GLU A 244 36.34 5.69 6.42
CA GLU A 244 37.72 5.20 6.62
C GLU A 244 37.94 3.85 5.92
N MET A 245 36.98 2.93 6.01
CA MET A 245 37.01 1.66 5.29
C MET A 245 36.99 1.84 3.77
N GLU A 246 36.15 2.74 3.22
CA GLU A 246 36.18 3.08 1.78
C GLU A 246 37.58 3.59 1.36
N ARG A 247 38.15 4.53 2.13
CA ARG A 247 39.46 5.11 1.82
C ARG A 247 40.58 4.07 1.87
N GLN A 248 40.48 3.09 2.74
CA GLN A 248 41.47 2.01 2.83
C GLN A 248 41.32 1.03 1.67
N ALA A 249 40.10 0.57 1.38
CA ALA A 249 39.81 -0.29 0.23
C ALA A 249 40.30 0.32 -1.11
N ARG A 250 40.12 1.63 -1.31
CA ARG A 250 40.65 2.35 -2.50
C ARG A 250 42.18 2.37 -2.57
N LYS A 251 42.91 2.39 -1.46
CA LYS A 251 44.38 2.27 -1.46
C LYS A 251 44.83 0.84 -1.79
N ASP A 252 44.09 -0.13 -1.29
CA ASP A 252 44.35 -1.56 -1.48
C ASP A 252 43.85 -2.06 -2.85
N GLN A 253 43.33 -1.15 -3.70
CA GLN A 253 42.77 -1.39 -5.04
C GLN A 253 41.54 -2.33 -5.07
N ASP A 254 40.87 -2.48 -3.93
CA ASP A 254 39.59 -3.19 -3.82
C ASP A 254 38.42 -2.24 -4.05
N GLU A 255 38.13 -1.96 -5.32
CA GLU A 255 37.03 -1.09 -5.72
C GLU A 255 35.66 -1.66 -5.33
N LYS A 256 35.54 -2.99 -5.17
CA LYS A 256 34.29 -3.64 -4.74
C LYS A 256 33.98 -3.29 -3.28
N SER A 257 34.94 -3.52 -2.37
CA SER A 257 34.77 -3.13 -0.97
C SER A 257 34.60 -1.63 -0.80
N ALA A 258 35.25 -0.81 -1.64
CA ALA A 258 35.05 0.64 -1.63
C ALA A 258 33.61 1.04 -1.99
N GLU A 259 33.02 0.45 -3.03
CA GLU A 259 31.65 0.75 -3.45
C GLU A 259 30.60 0.18 -2.46
N GLU A 260 30.84 -1.00 -1.85
CA GLU A 260 29.99 -1.51 -0.76
C GLU A 260 29.95 -0.53 0.44
N GLN A 261 31.10 -0.01 0.87
CA GLN A 261 31.16 0.98 1.96
C GLN A 261 30.52 2.32 1.57
N ARG A 262 30.61 2.71 0.30
CA ARG A 262 29.92 3.91 -0.22
C ARG A 262 28.40 3.75 -0.16
N GLN A 263 27.84 2.63 -0.63
CA GLN A 263 26.40 2.36 -0.60
C GLN A 263 25.86 2.26 0.84
N TYR A 264 26.64 1.66 1.74
CA TYR A 264 26.34 1.66 3.17
C TYR A 264 26.31 3.09 3.74
N ARG A 265 27.30 3.93 3.40
CA ARG A 265 27.35 5.34 3.79
C ARG A 265 26.16 6.14 3.25
N GLU A 266 25.76 5.92 2.00
CA GLU A 266 24.58 6.58 1.40
C GLU A 266 23.27 6.16 2.10
N THR A 267 23.18 4.90 2.53
CA THR A 267 22.07 4.39 3.36
C THR A 267 22.06 5.07 4.74
N MET A 268 23.22 5.23 5.37
CA MET A 268 23.33 5.95 6.65
C MET A 268 23.04 7.45 6.53
N LYS A 269 23.39 8.08 5.40
CA LYS A 269 23.01 9.46 5.13
C LYS A 269 21.48 9.64 5.10
N LYS A 270 20.75 8.77 4.39
CA LYS A 270 19.27 8.76 4.39
C LYS A 270 18.69 8.59 5.81
N LYS A 271 19.35 7.79 6.66
CA LYS A 271 18.97 7.59 8.07
C LYS A 271 19.22 8.84 8.93
N ILE A 272 20.29 9.60 8.69
CA ILE A 272 20.53 10.92 9.33
C ILE A 272 19.47 11.93 8.87
N GLU A 273 19.12 11.95 7.58
CA GLU A 273 18.07 12.82 7.04
C GLU A 273 16.70 12.51 7.68
N TYR A 274 16.36 11.23 7.83
CA TYR A 274 15.16 10.76 8.55
C TYR A 274 15.16 11.20 10.04
N LEU A 275 16.24 10.95 10.79
CA LEU A 275 16.34 11.37 12.21
C LEU A 275 16.27 12.89 12.38
N ASN A 276 16.83 13.64 11.43
CA ASN A 276 16.71 15.10 11.40
C ASN A 276 15.28 15.58 11.09
N GLN A 277 14.52 14.81 10.32
CA GLN A 277 13.11 15.09 10.09
C GLN A 277 12.27 14.82 11.34
N GLU A 278 12.46 13.67 12.01
CA GLU A 278 11.82 13.39 13.30
C GLU A 278 12.08 14.49 14.34
N ARG A 279 13.34 14.95 14.47
CA ARG A 279 13.68 16.06 15.37
C ARG A 279 12.98 17.38 15.02
N LYS A 280 12.72 17.64 13.74
CA LYS A 280 11.93 18.82 13.31
C LYS A 280 10.45 18.64 13.62
N ASP A 281 9.90 17.44 13.41
CA ASP A 281 8.48 17.15 13.65
C ASP A 281 8.11 17.14 15.14
N LEU A 282 9.10 16.91 16.01
CA LEU A 282 9.09 17.17 17.45
C LEU A 282 9.06 18.67 17.80
N LYS A 283 9.67 19.53 16.99
CA LYS A 283 9.65 20.99 17.19
C LYS A 283 8.39 21.57 16.59
N VAL A 284 7.29 21.38 17.33
CA VAL A 284 5.96 21.81 16.93
C VAL A 284 5.20 22.34 18.14
N SER A 285 4.58 23.49 17.97
CA SER A 285 3.73 24.11 18.99
C SER A 285 2.34 23.45 19.02
N LEU A 286 1.63 23.60 20.14
CA LEU A 286 0.28 23.06 20.29
C LEU A 286 -0.70 23.60 19.22
N GLU A 287 -0.58 24.87 18.82
CA GLU A 287 -1.44 25.47 17.80
C GLU A 287 -1.14 24.95 16.39
N GLU A 288 0.12 24.74 16.05
CA GLU A 288 0.49 24.08 14.78
C GLU A 288 -0.01 22.63 14.74
N MET A 289 0.08 21.90 15.85
CA MET A 289 -0.48 20.55 15.97
C MET A 289 -2.00 20.56 15.75
N LYS A 290 -2.73 21.53 16.33
CA LYS A 290 -4.19 21.69 16.13
C LYS A 290 -4.54 21.98 14.68
N GLU A 291 -3.85 22.92 14.03
CA GLU A 291 -4.10 23.28 12.63
C GLU A 291 -3.73 22.14 11.67
N GLN A 292 -2.63 21.41 11.92
CA GLN A 292 -2.30 20.18 11.20
C GLN A 292 -3.43 19.15 11.31
N ARG A 293 -3.93 18.89 12.54
CA ARG A 293 -5.07 17.98 12.76
C ARG A 293 -6.36 18.46 12.09
N ARG A 294 -6.62 19.76 12.08
CA ARG A 294 -7.80 20.36 11.41
C ARG A 294 -7.73 20.19 9.89
N ARG A 295 -6.57 20.46 9.29
CA ARG A 295 -6.31 20.21 7.85
C ARG A 295 -6.49 18.74 7.50
N PHE A 296 -5.91 17.84 8.30
CA PHE A 296 -6.03 16.40 8.10
C PHE A 296 -7.49 15.93 8.15
N LYS A 297 -8.28 16.34 9.15
CA LYS A 297 -9.71 16.03 9.22
C LYS A 297 -10.52 16.53 8.02
N VAL A 298 -10.20 17.72 7.49
CA VAL A 298 -10.87 18.26 6.29
C VAL A 298 -10.54 17.41 5.06
N LEU A 299 -9.30 16.94 4.92
CA LEU A 299 -8.90 16.03 3.84
C LEU A 299 -9.57 14.66 3.99
N GLU A 300 -9.57 14.08 5.19
CA GLU A 300 -10.22 12.80 5.50
C GLU A 300 -11.74 12.86 5.24
N GLY A 301 -12.41 13.95 5.63
CA GLY A 301 -13.83 14.17 5.36
C GLY A 301 -14.13 14.23 3.86
N LYS A 302 -13.35 15.00 3.10
CA LYS A 302 -13.44 15.05 1.62
C LYS A 302 -13.20 13.68 0.98
N TYR A 303 -12.26 12.90 1.51
CA TYR A 303 -11.98 11.56 1.04
C TYR A 303 -13.15 10.60 1.29
N LYS A 304 -13.74 10.61 2.49
CA LYS A 304 -14.94 9.83 2.84
C LYS A 304 -16.16 10.23 2.01
N GLU A 305 -16.41 11.52 1.81
CA GLU A 305 -17.46 11.99 0.89
C GLU A 305 -17.23 11.56 -0.56
N SER A 306 -15.97 11.49 -1.01
CA SER A 306 -15.63 11.00 -2.35
C SER A 306 -15.90 9.49 -2.46
N GLN A 307 -15.51 8.71 -1.46
CA GLN A 307 -15.81 7.27 -1.40
C GLN A 307 -17.31 6.97 -1.37
N GLU A 308 -18.11 7.69 -0.58
CA GLU A 308 -19.55 7.45 -0.53
C GLU A 308 -20.26 7.93 -1.81
N ARG A 309 -19.79 9.02 -2.46
CA ARG A 309 -20.25 9.40 -3.81
C ARG A 309 -19.98 8.31 -4.84
N VAL A 310 -18.77 7.74 -4.81
CA VAL A 310 -18.42 6.58 -5.66
C VAL A 310 -19.34 5.39 -5.36
N ARG A 311 -19.58 5.06 -4.09
CA ARG A 311 -20.47 3.95 -3.68
C ARG A 311 -21.91 4.15 -4.14
N GLN A 312 -22.41 5.38 -4.13
CA GLN A 312 -23.74 5.72 -4.65
C GLN A 312 -23.81 5.62 -6.17
N GLN A 313 -22.75 6.01 -6.89
CA GLN A 313 -22.64 5.81 -8.33
C GLN A 313 -22.58 4.31 -8.69
N ASP A 314 -21.76 3.53 -7.99
CA ASP A 314 -21.63 2.08 -8.23
C ASP A 314 -22.98 1.36 -8.02
N LYS A 315 -23.75 1.70 -6.97
CA LYS A 315 -25.14 1.21 -6.78
C LYS A 315 -26.09 1.60 -7.92
N LYS A 316 -25.95 2.82 -8.46
CA LYS A 316 -26.79 3.30 -9.56
C LYS A 316 -26.45 2.59 -10.88
N ILE A 317 -25.16 2.32 -11.13
CA ILE A 317 -24.70 1.50 -12.25
C ILE A 317 -25.30 0.10 -12.15
N GLU A 318 -25.24 -0.55 -10.98
CA GLU A 318 -25.84 -1.88 -10.77
C GLU A 318 -27.35 -1.92 -11.05
N SER A 319 -28.09 -0.84 -10.73
CA SER A 319 -29.52 -0.74 -11.08
C SER A 319 -29.76 -0.61 -12.58
N LEU A 320 -28.98 0.23 -13.26
CA LEU A 320 -29.06 0.44 -14.72
C LEU A 320 -28.63 -0.81 -15.50
N GLU A 321 -27.65 -1.57 -15.01
CA GLU A 321 -27.27 -2.86 -15.59
C GLU A 321 -28.39 -3.91 -15.49
N LYS A 322 -29.15 -3.93 -14.39
CA LYS A 322 -30.31 -4.82 -14.24
C LYS A 322 -31.43 -4.44 -15.21
N GLU A 323 -31.72 -3.15 -15.36
CA GLU A 323 -32.65 -2.65 -16.39
C GLU A 323 -32.15 -2.97 -17.81
N GLY A 324 -30.86 -2.77 -18.08
CA GLY A 324 -30.22 -3.10 -19.36
C GLY A 324 -30.28 -4.58 -19.71
N LYS A 325 -30.08 -5.48 -18.73
CA LYS A 325 -30.23 -6.94 -18.92
C LYS A 325 -31.69 -7.33 -19.19
N GLN A 326 -32.65 -6.74 -18.48
CA GLN A 326 -34.08 -6.96 -18.77
C GLN A 326 -34.46 -6.45 -20.17
N ARG A 327 -33.90 -5.31 -20.59
CA ARG A 327 -34.12 -4.75 -21.93
C ARG A 327 -33.53 -5.63 -23.02
N LYS A 328 -32.28 -6.09 -22.86
CA LYS A 328 -31.65 -7.05 -23.80
C LYS A 328 -32.46 -8.34 -23.93
N SER A 329 -32.95 -8.92 -22.82
CA SER A 329 -33.82 -10.10 -22.88
C SER A 329 -35.08 -9.86 -23.72
N ARG A 330 -35.74 -8.69 -23.59
CA ARG A 330 -36.91 -8.33 -24.42
C ARG A 330 -36.55 -8.09 -25.88
N GLU A 331 -35.38 -7.52 -26.15
CA GLU A 331 -34.87 -7.29 -27.51
C GLU A 331 -34.46 -8.63 -28.17
N GLU A 332 -33.90 -9.58 -27.43
CA GLU A 332 -33.61 -10.95 -27.88
C GLU A 332 -34.90 -11.76 -28.16
N ASP A 333 -35.91 -11.65 -27.30
CA ASP A 333 -37.21 -12.29 -27.54
C ASP A 333 -37.93 -11.72 -28.77
N MET A 334 -37.90 -10.39 -28.98
CA MET A 334 -38.36 -9.79 -30.24
C MET A 334 -37.49 -10.23 -31.42
N LEU A 335 -36.17 -10.32 -31.27
CA LEU A 335 -35.28 -10.72 -32.35
C LEU A 335 -35.62 -12.14 -32.81
N ARG A 336 -35.86 -13.09 -31.91
CA ARG A 336 -36.32 -14.45 -32.24
C ARG A 336 -37.63 -14.45 -33.02
N GLN A 337 -38.62 -13.65 -32.61
CA GLN A 337 -39.88 -13.50 -33.34
C GLN A 337 -39.66 -12.92 -34.75
N THR A 338 -38.76 -11.93 -34.90
CA THR A 338 -38.39 -11.40 -36.22
C THR A 338 -37.53 -12.35 -37.03
N GLU A 339 -36.73 -13.22 -36.42
CA GLU A 339 -35.98 -14.29 -37.09
C GLU A 339 -36.90 -15.39 -37.63
N GLU A 340 -37.93 -15.76 -36.89
CA GLU A 340 -38.96 -16.70 -37.36
C GLU A 340 -39.71 -16.09 -38.55
N ALA A 341 -40.20 -14.85 -38.42
CA ALA A 341 -40.84 -14.12 -39.52
C ALA A 341 -39.89 -13.88 -40.72
N THR A 342 -38.59 -13.68 -40.49
CA THR A 342 -37.62 -13.56 -41.60
C THR A 342 -37.17 -14.90 -42.18
N ARG A 343 -37.27 -16.03 -41.48
CA ARG A 343 -37.12 -17.38 -42.08
C ARG A 343 -38.31 -17.70 -42.98
N GLU A 344 -39.52 -17.35 -42.56
CA GLU A 344 -40.71 -17.41 -43.42
C GLU A 344 -40.50 -16.54 -44.68
N LEU A 345 -40.16 -15.25 -44.51
CA LEU A 345 -39.83 -14.36 -45.63
C LEU A 345 -38.60 -14.82 -46.45
N ALA A 346 -37.64 -15.53 -45.87
CA ALA A 346 -36.49 -16.08 -46.57
C ALA A 346 -36.87 -17.28 -47.44
N SER A 347 -37.79 -18.13 -46.97
CA SER A 347 -38.37 -19.20 -47.78
C SER A 347 -39.12 -18.66 -49.01
N LEU A 348 -39.80 -17.52 -48.86
CA LEU A 348 -40.42 -16.77 -49.95
C LEU A 348 -39.38 -16.04 -50.83
N ARG A 349 -38.31 -15.47 -50.26
CA ARG A 349 -37.24 -14.80 -51.03
C ARG A 349 -36.37 -15.76 -51.83
N LEU A 350 -36.15 -16.99 -51.35
CA LEU A 350 -35.42 -18.03 -52.09
C LEU A 350 -36.13 -18.41 -53.40
N GLN A 351 -37.42 -18.12 -53.53
CA GLN A 351 -38.20 -18.28 -54.75
C GLN A 351 -38.11 -17.07 -55.71
N LEU A 352 -37.47 -15.95 -55.33
CA LEU A 352 -37.71 -14.64 -55.97
C LEU A 352 -36.47 -13.79 -56.34
N SER A 353 -35.23 -14.23 -56.06
CA SER A 353 -34.02 -13.53 -56.56
C SER A 353 -32.78 -14.45 -56.47
N GLU A 354 -31.92 -14.61 -57.47
CA GLU A 354 -31.71 -13.83 -58.71
C GLU A 354 -31.68 -12.31 -58.52
N ARG A 355 -30.63 -11.80 -57.84
CA ARG A 355 -29.90 -10.53 -58.11
C ARG A 355 -29.11 -10.00 -56.90
N GLY A 356 -27.84 -9.67 -57.11
CA GLY A 356 -27.28 -8.35 -56.73
C GLY A 356 -26.69 -8.12 -55.33
N ASN A 357 -25.36 -8.23 -55.23
CA ASN A 357 -24.37 -7.42 -54.48
C ASN A 357 -24.79 -6.34 -53.44
N ALA A 358 -24.04 -6.26 -52.34
CA ALA A 358 -23.15 -5.11 -51.95
C ALA A 358 -23.06 -4.81 -50.43
N THR A 359 -22.00 -4.10 -50.05
CA THR A 359 -21.44 -3.83 -48.71
C THR A 359 -21.81 -2.46 -48.10
N MET A 360 -21.61 -2.29 -46.77
CA MET A 360 -21.14 -1.11 -45.99
C MET A 360 -21.50 -1.29 -44.49
N GLY A 361 -20.96 -0.59 -43.48
CA GLY A 361 -19.96 0.48 -43.39
C GLY A 361 -19.88 1.04 -41.93
N ILE A 362 -18.77 1.67 -41.54
CA ILE A 362 -18.46 2.12 -40.15
C ILE A 362 -18.85 3.60 -39.90
N SER A 363 -19.16 4.00 -38.66
CA SER A 363 -19.25 5.40 -38.19
C SER A 363 -19.27 5.50 -36.64
N SER A 364 -18.89 6.57 -35.92
CA SER A 364 -17.73 7.52 -35.98
C SER A 364 -17.74 8.50 -34.76
N MET A 365 -16.61 9.20 -34.49
CA MET A 365 -16.45 10.45 -33.68
C MET A 365 -16.66 10.45 -32.13
N ARG A 366 -16.17 11.41 -31.30
CA ARG A 366 -14.99 12.33 -31.21
C ARG A 366 -14.87 12.91 -29.76
N PRO A 367 -13.70 13.43 -29.27
CA PRO A 367 -13.47 13.83 -27.86
C PRO A 367 -13.39 15.36 -27.56
N ARG A 368 -13.20 15.75 -26.26
CA ARG A 368 -12.91 17.12 -25.73
C ARG A 368 -11.83 17.09 -24.62
N SER A 369 -11.20 18.23 -24.27
CA SER A 369 -9.79 18.32 -23.80
C SER A 369 -9.47 19.03 -22.47
N SER A 370 -8.41 18.55 -21.77
CA SER A 370 -7.47 19.22 -20.80
C SER A 370 -6.35 18.20 -20.40
N GLY A 371 -5.23 18.49 -19.70
CA GLY A 371 -4.52 19.75 -19.39
C GLY A 371 -3.27 19.67 -18.43
N SER A 372 -2.21 18.86 -18.65
CA SER A 372 -0.98 18.78 -17.78
C SER A 372 0.29 18.14 -18.42
N GLN A 373 1.48 18.20 -17.77
CA GLN A 373 2.82 18.12 -18.40
C GLN A 373 3.85 17.01 -17.95
N TYR A 374 4.53 16.36 -18.93
CA TYR A 374 5.84 15.59 -18.87
C TYR A 374 5.92 14.27 -18.04
N VAL A 375 6.80 13.25 -18.19
CA VAL A 375 7.99 12.81 -19.05
C VAL A 375 7.89 11.26 -19.27
N GLY A 376 8.54 10.50 -20.19
CA GLY A 376 9.18 10.86 -21.48
C GLY A 376 10.16 9.88 -22.22
N ASP A 377 10.68 8.76 -21.66
CA ASP A 377 11.81 7.90 -22.15
C ASP A 377 11.40 6.41 -22.42
N SER A 378 12.18 5.52 -23.07
CA SER A 378 12.50 5.45 -24.51
C SER A 378 12.70 3.99 -25.00
N SER A 379 11.66 3.37 -25.56
CA SER A 379 11.79 2.29 -26.56
C SER A 379 10.59 2.32 -27.51
N TYR A 380 10.84 2.26 -28.83
CA TYR A 380 9.76 2.36 -29.83
C TYR A 380 9.00 1.05 -30.03
N VAL A 381 9.40 0.00 -29.32
CA VAL A 381 9.09 -1.39 -29.63
C VAL A 381 8.07 -1.99 -28.66
N ARG A 382 6.99 -2.53 -29.22
CA ARG A 382 5.88 -3.14 -28.46
C ARG A 382 5.55 -4.52 -29.01
N LEU A 383 5.35 -5.47 -28.11
CA LEU A 383 5.05 -6.87 -28.41
C LEU A 383 3.83 -7.29 -27.59
N PHE A 384 2.88 -7.98 -28.21
CA PHE A 384 1.74 -8.58 -27.52
C PHE A 384 1.38 -9.92 -28.14
N LEU A 385 0.91 -10.84 -27.30
CA LEU A 385 0.43 -12.17 -27.69
C LEU A 385 -0.81 -12.50 -26.87
N SER A 386 -1.92 -12.84 -27.53
CA SER A 386 -3.15 -13.28 -26.88
C SER A 386 -3.87 -14.28 -27.79
N GLY A 387 -3.82 -15.56 -27.43
CA GLY A 387 -4.49 -16.62 -28.16
C GLY A 387 -3.81 -16.86 -29.51
N THR A 388 -4.55 -16.67 -30.60
CA THR A 388 -3.98 -16.63 -31.97
C THR A 388 -3.59 -15.21 -32.41
N GLY A 389 -3.96 -14.19 -31.63
CA GLY A 389 -3.67 -12.79 -31.91
C GLY A 389 -2.26 -12.38 -31.48
N TYR A 390 -1.63 -11.53 -32.27
CA TYR A 390 -0.33 -10.93 -31.96
C TYR A 390 -0.20 -9.53 -32.55
N PHE A 391 0.69 -8.74 -31.97
CA PHE A 391 1.06 -7.42 -32.48
C PHE A 391 2.54 -7.12 -32.17
N PHE A 392 3.26 -6.67 -33.19
CA PHE A 392 4.64 -6.20 -33.16
C PHE A 392 4.66 -4.79 -33.75
N GLY A 393 5.02 -3.80 -32.95
CA GLY A 393 5.09 -2.40 -33.38
C GLY A 393 6.46 -1.82 -33.09
N GLY A 394 6.98 -1.02 -34.01
CA GLY A 394 8.33 -0.44 -33.94
C GLY A 394 8.43 0.85 -34.74
N LYS A 395 9.64 1.40 -34.84
CA LYS A 395 9.90 2.64 -35.59
C LYS A 395 9.63 2.49 -37.09
N SER A 396 9.85 1.30 -37.61
CA SER A 396 9.78 0.99 -39.06
C SER A 396 8.41 0.48 -39.52
N GLY A 397 7.44 0.33 -38.62
CA GLY A 397 6.08 -0.09 -38.94
C GLY A 397 5.43 -1.01 -37.90
N TYR A 398 4.27 -1.55 -38.27
CA TYR A 398 3.43 -2.39 -37.43
C TYR A 398 3.04 -3.69 -38.16
N HIS A 399 3.11 -4.82 -37.47
CA HIS A 399 2.65 -6.11 -37.96
C HIS A 399 1.79 -6.78 -36.88
N GLY A 400 0.63 -7.29 -37.27
CA GLY A 400 -0.23 -8.01 -36.34
C GLY A 400 -1.32 -8.81 -37.05
N TYR A 401 -1.95 -9.69 -36.30
CA TYR A 401 -3.14 -10.42 -36.70
C TYR A 401 -4.16 -10.31 -35.57
N TYR A 402 -5.27 -9.61 -35.82
CA TYR A 402 -6.27 -9.30 -34.79
C TYR A 402 -7.60 -8.86 -35.43
N SER A 403 -8.70 -9.03 -34.72
CA SER A 403 -10.08 -8.84 -35.25
C SER A 403 -10.70 -7.48 -34.94
N ALA A 404 -10.09 -6.64 -34.10
CA ALA A 404 -10.63 -5.33 -33.71
C ALA A 404 -9.88 -4.16 -34.37
N ASP A 405 -10.55 -3.01 -34.42
CA ASP A 405 -10.17 -1.82 -35.20
C ASP A 405 -8.99 -1.04 -34.59
N LEU A 406 -7.79 -1.62 -34.66
CA LEU A 406 -6.51 -1.03 -34.24
C LEU A 406 -5.99 0.04 -35.22
N THR A 407 -6.82 0.55 -36.12
CA THR A 407 -6.47 1.62 -37.09
C THR A 407 -5.99 2.91 -36.42
N ARG A 408 -6.32 3.16 -35.14
CA ARG A 408 -5.73 4.27 -34.37
C ARG A 408 -4.24 4.08 -34.06
N LEU A 409 -3.70 2.87 -34.13
CA LEU A 409 -2.26 2.62 -33.95
C LEU A 409 -1.41 3.13 -35.12
N THR A 410 -2.00 3.54 -36.24
CA THR A 410 -1.24 4.03 -37.42
C THR A 410 -1.11 5.55 -37.51
N ASP A 411 -1.68 6.35 -36.59
CA ASP A 411 -1.55 7.82 -36.62
C ASP A 411 -0.15 8.26 -36.19
N GLU A 412 0.69 8.70 -37.14
CA GLU A 412 2.10 9.04 -36.92
C GLU A 412 2.33 10.25 -35.98
N ASN A 413 1.31 11.06 -35.69
CA ASN A 413 1.45 12.27 -34.87
C ASN A 413 1.58 11.98 -33.36
N ASP A 414 1.22 10.78 -32.94
CA ASP A 414 1.17 10.35 -31.55
C ASP A 414 2.53 9.75 -31.12
N LYS A 415 3.42 10.57 -30.57
CA LYS A 415 4.85 10.23 -30.44
C LYS A 415 5.24 9.43 -29.19
N ARG A 416 4.31 9.17 -28.26
CA ARG A 416 4.56 8.38 -27.04
C ARG A 416 3.30 7.58 -26.69
N ARG A 417 3.41 6.25 -26.65
CA ARG A 417 2.26 5.35 -26.46
C ARG A 417 2.66 4.10 -25.69
N ILE A 418 1.72 3.51 -24.97
CA ILE A 418 1.79 2.17 -24.37
C ILE A 418 0.50 1.45 -24.74
N CYS A 419 0.60 0.21 -25.20
CA CYS A 419 -0.55 -0.63 -25.47
C CYS A 419 -0.48 -1.86 -24.56
N ALA A 420 -1.58 -2.57 -24.38
CA ALA A 420 -1.62 -3.91 -23.83
C ALA A 420 -2.80 -4.68 -24.44
N LEU A 421 -2.58 -5.92 -24.87
CA LEU A 421 -3.66 -6.83 -25.24
C LEU A 421 -4.05 -7.67 -24.03
N GLY A 422 -5.36 -7.85 -23.85
CA GLY A 422 -5.97 -8.72 -22.86
C GLY A 422 -6.76 -9.85 -23.52
N THR A 423 -7.40 -10.68 -22.69
CA THR A 423 -8.19 -11.84 -23.11
C THR A 423 -9.35 -11.49 -24.04
N ASN A 424 -9.83 -12.47 -24.81
CA ASN A 424 -11.02 -12.42 -25.68
C ASN A 424 -11.05 -11.21 -26.63
N GLY A 425 -9.89 -10.83 -27.18
CA GLY A 425 -9.82 -9.68 -28.09
C GLY A 425 -10.06 -8.34 -27.40
N SER A 426 -9.73 -8.22 -26.12
CA SER A 426 -9.70 -6.93 -25.42
C SER A 426 -8.35 -6.25 -25.51
N TRP A 427 -8.34 -4.91 -25.44
CA TRP A 427 -7.11 -4.13 -25.47
C TRP A 427 -7.24 -2.82 -24.71
N LEU A 428 -6.10 -2.33 -24.23
CA LEU A 428 -5.90 -1.05 -23.56
C LEU A 428 -4.83 -0.26 -24.31
N TYR A 429 -5.09 1.01 -24.60
CA TYR A 429 -4.18 1.90 -25.31
C TYR A 429 -4.06 3.23 -24.57
N HIS A 430 -2.83 3.60 -24.25
CA HIS A 430 -2.44 4.82 -23.56
C HIS A 430 -1.51 5.64 -24.46
N TYR A 431 -1.72 6.96 -24.55
CA TYR A 431 -1.05 7.77 -25.57
C TYR A 431 -0.93 9.26 -25.23
N HIS A 432 -0.14 10.00 -26.00
CA HIS A 432 0.17 11.40 -25.75
C HIS A 432 -0.09 12.30 -26.96
N THR A 433 -1.06 13.20 -26.81
CA THR A 433 -1.21 14.32 -27.75
C THR A 433 -0.05 15.31 -27.53
N GLY A 434 0.70 15.60 -28.60
CA GLY A 434 1.94 16.38 -28.54
C GLY A 434 1.82 17.81 -27.96
N SER A 435 2.99 18.39 -27.63
CA SER A 435 3.27 19.70 -26.99
C SER A 435 2.58 20.00 -25.64
N ASN A 436 1.32 19.63 -25.47
CA ASN A 436 0.52 19.87 -24.26
C ASN A 436 0.43 18.66 -23.33
N LEU A 437 1.10 17.55 -23.68
CA LEU A 437 1.59 16.48 -22.79
C LEU A 437 0.54 15.64 -22.04
N ASN A 438 -0.74 15.95 -22.17
CA ASN A 438 -1.86 15.13 -21.74
C ASN A 438 -1.66 13.67 -22.15
N CYS A 439 -1.53 12.79 -21.17
CA CYS A 439 -1.67 11.36 -21.40
C CYS A 439 -3.16 10.99 -21.40
N TRP A 440 -3.59 10.20 -22.38
CA TRP A 440 -4.95 9.73 -22.59
C TRP A 440 -4.99 8.22 -22.61
N THR A 441 -6.10 7.64 -22.17
CA THR A 441 -6.31 6.18 -22.23
C THR A 441 -7.65 5.86 -22.88
N CYS A 442 -7.66 4.85 -23.75
CA CYS A 442 -8.88 4.25 -24.31
C CYS A 442 -8.69 2.73 -24.44
N TRP A 443 -9.79 2.01 -24.61
CA TRP A 443 -9.81 0.54 -24.63
C TRP A 443 -10.91 0.02 -25.56
N SER A 444 -10.91 -1.29 -25.81
CA SER A 444 -11.96 -1.95 -26.60
C SER A 444 -13.30 -2.02 -25.87
N ASP A 445 -14.41 -2.18 -26.61
CA ASP A 445 -15.74 -2.39 -26.00
C ASP A 445 -15.82 -3.67 -25.15
N SER A 446 -14.99 -4.68 -25.46
CA SER A 446 -14.84 -5.90 -24.66
C SER A 446 -14.06 -5.69 -23.35
N PHE A 447 -13.19 -4.67 -23.27
CA PHE A 447 -12.26 -4.50 -22.15
C PHE A 447 -12.92 -4.30 -20.78
N PRO A 448 -14.03 -3.55 -20.62
CA PRO A 448 -14.74 -3.47 -19.34
C PRO A 448 -15.39 -4.78 -18.90
N THR A 449 -15.63 -5.71 -19.83
CA THR A 449 -16.18 -7.04 -19.52
C THR A 449 -15.08 -7.99 -19.03
N GLU A 450 -13.91 -7.95 -19.69
CA GLU A 450 -12.75 -8.79 -19.37
C GLU A 450 -11.96 -8.27 -18.15
N TYR A 451 -11.82 -6.95 -18.01
CA TYR A 451 -11.06 -6.28 -16.96
C TYR A 451 -11.90 -5.25 -16.17
N PRO A 452 -13.07 -5.62 -15.60
CA PRO A 452 -14.01 -4.67 -14.98
C PRO A 452 -13.39 -3.85 -13.85
N LYS A 453 -12.51 -4.46 -13.03
CA LYS A 453 -11.78 -3.77 -11.95
C LYS A 453 -10.81 -2.72 -12.48
N LEU A 454 -10.20 -2.96 -13.64
CA LEU A 454 -9.26 -2.02 -14.24
C LEU A 454 -10.02 -0.92 -14.99
N ALA A 455 -11.02 -1.26 -15.82
CA ALA A 455 -11.88 -0.28 -16.48
C ALA A 455 -12.50 0.69 -15.46
N ALA A 456 -13.11 0.20 -14.38
CA ALA A 456 -13.67 1.04 -13.32
C ALA A 456 -12.62 1.90 -12.58
N TRP A 457 -11.35 1.47 -12.53
CA TRP A 457 -10.26 2.28 -12.00
C TRP A 457 -9.84 3.37 -13.00
N LEU A 458 -9.67 3.03 -14.27
CA LEU A 458 -9.31 3.95 -15.35
C LEU A 458 -10.39 5.04 -15.55
N ASP A 459 -11.67 4.67 -15.50
CA ASP A 459 -12.80 5.63 -15.59
C ASP A 459 -12.82 6.63 -14.44
N LYS A 460 -12.44 6.20 -13.23
CA LYS A 460 -12.32 7.10 -12.07
C LYS A 460 -11.06 7.98 -12.12
N HIS A 461 -10.13 7.71 -13.05
CA HIS A 461 -8.84 8.40 -13.16
C HIS A 461 -8.49 8.73 -14.62
N GLN A 462 -9.43 9.15 -15.48
CA GLN A 462 -9.19 9.31 -16.94
C GLN A 462 -8.01 10.24 -17.32
N MET A 463 -7.56 11.12 -16.40
CA MET A 463 -6.23 11.75 -16.42
C MET A 463 -5.38 11.21 -15.27
N PHE A 464 -4.81 10.01 -15.43
CA PHE A 464 -3.76 9.50 -14.55
C PHE A 464 -2.39 9.71 -15.18
N GLY A 465 -1.37 9.89 -14.34
CA GLY A 465 0.01 10.09 -14.79
C GLY A 465 0.45 8.99 -15.73
N CYS A 466 1.39 9.28 -16.61
CA CYS A 466 1.67 8.35 -17.70
C CYS A 466 2.34 7.08 -17.11
N PRO A 467 1.87 5.87 -17.44
CA PRO A 467 2.45 4.64 -16.95
C PRO A 467 3.82 4.39 -17.58
N ARG A 468 4.68 3.65 -16.88
CA ARG A 468 5.95 3.13 -17.42
C ARG A 468 5.84 1.67 -17.87
N HIS A 469 4.87 0.93 -17.33
CA HIS A 469 4.61 -0.47 -17.71
C HIS A 469 3.14 -0.83 -17.51
N ILE A 470 2.57 -1.60 -18.44
CA ILE A 470 1.24 -2.19 -18.35
C ILE A 470 1.34 -3.65 -18.75
N SER A 471 0.77 -4.55 -17.96
CA SER A 471 0.54 -5.94 -18.32
C SER A 471 -0.89 -6.35 -17.97
N LEU A 472 -1.55 -7.00 -18.93
CA LEU A 472 -2.84 -7.65 -18.76
C LEU A 472 -2.58 -9.16 -18.79
N GLY A 473 -3.37 -9.93 -18.04
CA GLY A 473 -3.30 -11.39 -17.98
C GLY A 473 -4.69 -12.01 -17.87
N PRO A 474 -4.79 -13.34 -17.75
CA PRO A 474 -6.07 -14.06 -17.67
C PRO A 474 -6.95 -13.62 -16.50
N ASP A 475 -8.23 -13.97 -16.53
CA ASP A 475 -9.18 -13.81 -15.41
C ASP A 475 -9.31 -12.36 -14.89
N GLY A 476 -9.14 -11.37 -15.78
CA GLY A 476 -9.16 -9.95 -15.43
C GLY A 476 -7.96 -9.49 -14.59
N ASN A 477 -6.87 -10.27 -14.54
CA ASN A 477 -5.66 -9.92 -13.80
C ASN A 477 -4.83 -8.86 -14.56
N PHE A 478 -4.25 -7.91 -13.84
CA PHE A 478 -3.47 -6.83 -14.42
C PHE A 478 -2.38 -6.30 -13.48
N TYR A 479 -1.41 -5.63 -14.07
CA TYR A 479 -0.38 -4.84 -13.39
C TYR A 479 -0.10 -3.56 -14.17
N ILE A 480 -0.06 -2.44 -13.48
CA ILE A 480 0.32 -1.13 -14.01
C ILE A 480 1.36 -0.54 -13.06
N ALA A 481 2.50 -0.15 -13.61
CA ALA A 481 3.49 0.65 -12.91
C ALA A 481 3.56 2.05 -13.53
N MET A 482 3.67 3.04 -12.66
CA MET A 482 3.59 4.46 -12.99
C MET A 482 4.98 5.12 -12.98
N MET A 483 5.14 6.23 -13.70
CA MET A 483 6.40 7.00 -13.70
C MET A 483 6.74 7.59 -12.32
N ASP A 484 5.75 7.83 -11.46
CA ASP A 484 5.93 8.24 -10.05
C ASP A 484 6.29 7.07 -9.10
N SER A 485 6.61 5.89 -9.66
CA SER A 485 6.86 4.63 -8.95
C SER A 485 5.66 4.02 -8.23
N SER A 486 4.46 4.59 -8.32
CA SER A 486 3.25 3.93 -7.81
C SER A 486 2.88 2.71 -8.67
N ILE A 487 2.27 1.70 -8.02
CA ILE A 487 1.93 0.42 -8.64
C ILE A 487 0.47 0.11 -8.35
N LYS A 488 -0.27 -0.33 -9.38
CA LYS A 488 -1.64 -0.83 -9.26
C LYS A 488 -1.73 -2.21 -9.90
N TRP A 489 -2.14 -3.20 -9.12
CA TRP A 489 -2.32 -4.57 -9.59
C TRP A 489 -3.61 -5.22 -9.09
N CYS A 490 -4.07 -6.20 -9.84
CA CYS A 490 -4.99 -7.24 -9.40
C CYS A 490 -4.44 -8.54 -9.96
N ILE A 491 -3.88 -9.39 -9.12
CA ILE A 491 -3.26 -10.66 -9.51
C ILE A 491 -3.75 -11.77 -8.56
N PRO A 492 -3.61 -13.06 -8.92
CA PRO A 492 -4.06 -14.15 -8.06
C PRO A 492 -3.34 -14.12 -6.71
N LYS A 493 -4.07 -14.41 -5.63
CA LYS A 493 -3.53 -14.34 -4.26
C LYS A 493 -2.23 -15.14 -4.10
N SER A 494 -2.18 -16.37 -4.63
CA SER A 494 -0.99 -17.23 -4.62
C SER A 494 0.23 -16.63 -5.32
N VAL A 495 0.03 -15.88 -6.41
CA VAL A 495 1.09 -15.13 -7.11
C VAL A 495 1.55 -13.97 -6.24
N SER A 496 0.62 -13.17 -5.71
CA SER A 496 0.95 -12.02 -4.87
C SER A 496 1.72 -12.42 -3.59
N GLU A 497 1.32 -13.52 -2.94
CA GLU A 497 1.99 -14.05 -1.75
C GLU A 497 3.40 -14.55 -2.07
N THR A 498 3.57 -15.24 -3.20
CA THR A 498 4.87 -15.77 -3.63
C THR A 498 5.84 -14.65 -3.98
N ILE A 499 5.40 -13.63 -4.73
CA ILE A 499 6.21 -12.44 -5.05
C ILE A 499 6.54 -11.64 -3.78
N THR A 500 5.55 -11.38 -2.92
CA THR A 500 5.76 -10.60 -1.69
C THR A 500 6.68 -11.33 -0.70
N ALA A 501 6.52 -12.64 -0.54
CA ALA A 501 7.38 -13.46 0.33
C ALA A 501 8.82 -13.58 -0.20
N TRP A 502 9.04 -13.46 -1.51
CA TRP A 502 10.37 -13.39 -2.10
C TRP A 502 11.02 -12.01 -1.86
N ILE A 503 10.28 -10.92 -2.10
CA ILE A 503 10.75 -9.53 -1.85
C ILE A 503 11.12 -9.33 -0.37
N ASN A 504 10.25 -9.76 0.56
CA ASN A 504 10.46 -9.62 1.99
C ASN A 504 11.72 -10.34 2.51
N LYS A 505 12.28 -11.31 1.76
CA LYS A 505 13.52 -12.02 2.11
C LYS A 505 14.81 -11.33 1.65
N ARG A 506 14.73 -10.32 0.78
CA ARG A 506 15.90 -9.74 0.07
C ARG A 506 16.17 -8.26 0.31
N THR A 507 15.49 -7.64 1.27
CA THR A 507 15.52 -6.20 1.56
C THR A 507 14.91 -5.34 0.44
N ILE A 508 14.39 -4.17 0.83
CA ILE A 508 13.47 -3.29 0.07
C ILE A 508 13.88 -3.05 -1.40
N ARG A 509 13.37 -3.87 -2.33
CA ARG A 509 13.38 -3.63 -3.78
C ARG A 509 11.94 -3.69 -4.30
N SER A 510 11.51 -2.65 -5.03
CA SER A 510 10.19 -2.59 -5.65
C SER A 510 10.18 -3.30 -6.99
N ILE A 511 9.04 -3.88 -7.37
CA ILE A 511 8.88 -4.47 -8.70
C ILE A 511 8.99 -3.34 -9.74
N GLN A 512 9.95 -3.44 -10.65
CA GLN A 512 10.03 -2.53 -11.79
C GLN A 512 8.96 -2.89 -12.81
N ARG A 513 9.05 -4.07 -13.43
CA ARG A 513 8.10 -4.56 -14.43
C ARG A 513 7.57 -5.94 -14.03
N LEU A 514 6.34 -6.23 -14.43
CA LEU A 514 5.71 -7.54 -14.25
C LEU A 514 5.01 -7.91 -15.55
N TRP A 515 5.45 -8.98 -16.19
CA TRP A 515 4.81 -9.57 -17.35
C TRP A 515 3.97 -10.76 -16.89
N LEU A 516 2.67 -10.72 -17.15
CA LEU A 516 1.73 -11.80 -16.88
C LEU A 516 1.63 -12.74 -18.08
N GLY A 517 1.37 -14.02 -17.81
CA GLY A 517 1.18 -15.06 -18.82
C GLY A 517 0.06 -16.04 -18.45
N TYR A 518 -0.15 -17.00 -19.33
CA TYR A 518 -1.12 -18.10 -19.20
C TYR A 518 -1.01 -18.83 -17.86
N ASN A 519 -2.14 -19.21 -17.28
CA ASN A 519 -2.22 -20.05 -16.08
C ASN A 519 -1.31 -19.56 -14.93
N ASN A 520 -1.43 -18.28 -14.56
CA ASN A 520 -0.70 -17.66 -13.46
C ASN A 520 0.84 -17.68 -13.61
N ASN A 521 1.37 -17.85 -14.81
CA ASN A 521 2.79 -17.69 -15.09
C ASN A 521 3.13 -16.21 -15.14
N TYR A 522 4.37 -15.85 -14.78
CA TYR A 522 4.82 -14.46 -14.78
C TYR A 522 6.35 -14.35 -14.85
N VAL A 523 6.83 -13.20 -15.26
CA VAL A 523 8.21 -12.72 -15.06
C VAL A 523 8.12 -11.37 -14.35
N ALA A 524 8.70 -11.25 -13.17
CA ALA A 524 8.87 -9.98 -12.46
C ALA A 524 10.32 -9.53 -12.58
N GLU A 525 10.54 -8.26 -12.89
CA GLU A 525 11.84 -7.60 -12.85
C GLU A 525 11.90 -6.72 -11.60
N ILE A 526 13.01 -6.82 -10.87
CA ILE A 526 13.21 -6.21 -9.55
C ILE A 526 14.29 -5.12 -9.61
N SER A 527 15.30 -5.35 -10.45
CA SER A 527 16.27 -4.36 -10.94
C SER A 527 16.75 -4.79 -12.32
N ASP A 528 17.54 -3.95 -12.98
CA ASP A 528 17.97 -4.00 -14.39
C ASP A 528 18.78 -5.26 -14.80
N ALA A 529 18.89 -6.26 -13.91
CA ALA A 529 19.41 -7.61 -14.18
C ALA A 529 18.84 -8.70 -13.23
N GLU A 530 17.90 -8.39 -12.32
CA GLU A 530 17.36 -9.33 -11.34
C GLU A 530 15.89 -9.65 -11.66
N TYR A 531 15.63 -10.92 -12.00
CA TYR A 531 14.30 -11.43 -12.35
C TYR A 531 13.81 -12.45 -11.33
N PHE A 532 12.53 -12.40 -11.01
CA PHE A 532 11.82 -13.43 -10.25
C PHE A 532 10.61 -13.92 -11.04
N TYR A 533 10.58 -15.21 -11.38
CA TYR A 533 9.67 -15.70 -12.40
C TYR A 533 9.09 -17.08 -12.11
N ARG A 534 7.94 -17.37 -12.72
CA ARG A 534 7.36 -18.71 -12.84
C ARG A 534 6.87 -18.89 -14.27
N VAL A 535 7.60 -19.68 -15.06
CA VAL A 535 7.36 -19.86 -16.50
C VAL A 535 7.23 -21.34 -16.89
N ASP A 536 6.70 -22.17 -16.00
CA ASP A 536 6.55 -23.62 -16.20
C ASP A 536 5.72 -24.00 -17.45
N ASN A 537 4.79 -23.13 -17.88
CA ASN A 537 4.04 -23.30 -19.12
C ASN A 537 4.80 -22.85 -20.39
N TYR A 538 6.03 -22.35 -20.26
CA TYR A 538 6.89 -21.82 -21.34
C TYR A 538 8.30 -22.41 -21.22
N LYS A 539 8.45 -23.71 -21.51
CA LYS A 539 9.72 -24.44 -21.37
C LYS A 539 10.90 -23.75 -22.04
N ASP A 540 10.69 -23.25 -23.26
CA ASP A 540 11.77 -22.64 -24.04
C ASP A 540 12.16 -21.28 -23.44
N LEU A 541 11.19 -20.48 -22.95
CA LEU A 541 11.48 -19.27 -22.16
C LEU A 541 12.22 -19.63 -20.86
N LYS A 542 11.84 -20.72 -20.17
CA LYS A 542 12.53 -21.20 -18.98
C LYS A 542 14.02 -21.41 -19.24
N SER A 543 14.39 -22.08 -20.33
CA SER A 543 15.80 -22.26 -20.69
C SER A 543 16.55 -20.95 -21.00
N HIS A 544 15.87 -19.93 -21.54
CA HIS A 544 16.48 -18.60 -21.71
C HIS A 544 16.62 -17.84 -20.37
N MET A 545 15.70 -18.02 -19.43
CA MET A 545 15.79 -17.44 -18.08
C MET A 545 16.84 -18.18 -17.22
N GLU A 546 16.97 -19.50 -17.35
CA GLU A 546 18.01 -20.30 -16.69
C GLU A 546 19.41 -20.01 -17.28
N SER A 547 19.52 -19.74 -18.59
CA SER A 547 20.74 -19.20 -19.22
C SER A 547 21.11 -17.83 -18.63
N LEU A 548 20.15 -16.91 -18.50
CA LEU A 548 20.37 -15.63 -17.82
C LEU A 548 20.90 -15.84 -16.39
N GLU A 549 20.28 -16.73 -15.59
CA GLU A 549 20.71 -16.99 -14.21
C GLU A 549 22.10 -17.67 -14.11
N LEU A 550 22.42 -18.61 -15.01
CA LEU A 550 23.72 -19.28 -15.05
C LEU A 550 24.85 -18.34 -15.50
N GLU A 551 24.57 -17.46 -16.47
CA GLU A 551 25.55 -16.50 -17.00
C GLU A 551 25.83 -15.36 -16.00
N ILE A 552 24.83 -14.95 -15.21
CA ILE A 552 24.99 -14.03 -14.07
C ILE A 552 25.89 -14.64 -12.96
N GLY A 553 25.96 -15.97 -12.86
CA GLY A 553 26.75 -16.65 -11.83
C GLY A 553 28.27 -16.70 -12.05
N LEU A 554 28.78 -16.30 -13.23
CA LEU A 554 30.17 -16.54 -13.63
C LEU A 554 31.07 -15.30 -13.77
N ASP A 555 30.53 -14.10 -14.01
CA ASP A 555 31.33 -12.86 -14.09
C ASP A 555 30.51 -11.62 -13.65
N TYR A 556 30.60 -11.26 -12.36
CA TYR A 556 29.79 -10.20 -11.75
C TYR A 556 30.40 -8.79 -11.83
N ILE A 557 31.56 -8.61 -12.47
CA ILE A 557 32.40 -7.41 -12.30
C ILE A 557 32.48 -6.51 -13.56
N ASN A 558 32.19 -7.01 -14.77
CA ASN A 558 32.32 -6.21 -16.01
C ASN A 558 31.33 -6.58 -17.14
N SER A 559 30.15 -7.15 -16.83
CA SER A 559 29.16 -7.47 -17.85
C SER A 559 28.33 -6.23 -18.27
N GLU A 560 28.84 -5.44 -19.22
CA GLU A 560 28.02 -4.59 -20.09
C GLU A 560 27.11 -5.48 -20.96
N ARG A 561 26.05 -6.04 -20.36
CA ARG A 561 25.16 -7.00 -21.03
C ARG A 561 23.69 -6.68 -20.76
N PRO A 562 22.81 -6.91 -21.76
CA PRO A 562 21.68 -6.03 -21.90
C PRO A 562 20.42 -6.59 -21.23
N PRO A 563 19.70 -5.83 -20.38
CA PRO A 563 18.45 -6.26 -19.73
C PRO A 563 17.38 -6.77 -20.69
N ILE A 564 16.34 -7.40 -20.16
CA ILE A 564 15.09 -7.64 -20.90
C ILE A 564 14.49 -6.28 -21.27
N LYS A 565 14.61 -5.86 -22.52
CA LYS A 565 14.03 -4.61 -23.01
C LYS A 565 12.52 -4.73 -23.16
N GLN A 566 12.05 -5.86 -23.68
CA GLN A 566 10.63 -6.14 -23.83
C GLN A 566 10.36 -7.65 -23.75
N LEU A 567 9.24 -8.04 -23.14
CA LEU A 567 8.75 -9.41 -23.10
C LEU A 567 7.25 -9.43 -23.36
N ALA A 568 6.80 -10.37 -24.19
CA ALA A 568 5.40 -10.72 -24.34
C ALA A 568 5.24 -12.22 -24.13
N MET A 569 4.43 -12.62 -23.16
CA MET A 569 3.99 -13.99 -22.95
C MET A 569 2.56 -14.10 -23.45
N ASN A 570 2.23 -15.16 -24.19
CA ASN A 570 0.87 -15.38 -24.67
C ASN A 570 -0.05 -15.70 -23.49
N ILE A 571 -1.01 -14.83 -23.21
CA ILE A 571 -1.85 -14.94 -22.02
C ILE A 571 -2.94 -16.00 -22.14
N GLU A 572 -3.40 -16.36 -23.35
CA GLU A 572 -4.47 -17.34 -23.56
C GLU A 572 -3.95 -18.70 -24.06
N ALA A 573 -2.69 -18.81 -24.47
CA ALA A 573 -2.09 -20.07 -24.91
C ALA A 573 -0.69 -20.31 -24.29
N PRO A 574 -0.38 -21.54 -23.86
CA PRO A 574 0.94 -21.86 -23.31
C PRO A 574 2.03 -21.86 -24.38
N ARG A 575 3.29 -21.73 -23.92
CA ARG A 575 4.53 -21.74 -24.72
C ARG A 575 4.72 -20.62 -25.75
N GLY A 576 3.74 -19.75 -25.99
CA GLY A 576 3.89 -18.61 -26.89
C GLY A 576 4.63 -17.45 -26.21
N PHE A 577 5.80 -17.04 -26.68
CA PHE A 577 6.46 -15.82 -26.18
C PHE A 577 7.33 -15.13 -27.23
N VAL A 578 7.57 -13.83 -27.04
CA VAL A 578 8.64 -13.06 -27.71
C VAL A 578 9.38 -12.26 -26.65
N LEU A 579 10.70 -12.34 -26.64
CA LEU A 579 11.64 -11.71 -25.72
C LEU A 579 12.66 -10.89 -26.50
N ILE A 580 12.91 -9.65 -26.09
CA ILE A 580 13.93 -8.76 -26.64
C ILE A 580 14.87 -8.32 -25.52
N ARG A 581 16.17 -8.47 -25.73
CA ARG A 581 17.21 -7.91 -24.85
C ARG A 581 17.66 -6.54 -25.35
N ASP A 582 18.22 -5.72 -24.47
CA ASP A 582 18.64 -4.34 -24.71
C ASP A 582 19.85 -4.16 -25.67
N GLY A 583 20.31 -5.26 -26.30
CA GLY A 583 21.28 -5.29 -27.40
C GLY A 583 20.68 -5.72 -28.74
N GLY A 584 19.35 -5.78 -28.86
CA GLY A 584 18.65 -6.16 -30.08
C GLY A 584 18.52 -7.68 -30.33
N GLU A 585 19.00 -8.52 -29.41
CA GLU A 585 18.74 -9.96 -29.47
C GLU A 585 17.24 -10.22 -29.28
N VAL A 586 16.64 -10.95 -30.22
CA VAL A 586 15.22 -11.33 -30.19
C VAL A 586 15.11 -12.85 -30.18
N PHE A 587 14.44 -13.38 -29.15
CA PHE A 587 14.13 -14.79 -28.94
C PHE A 587 12.61 -14.98 -28.94
N TRP A 588 12.10 -16.06 -29.54
CA TRP A 588 10.66 -16.32 -29.55
C TRP A 588 10.35 -17.80 -29.66
N HIS A 589 9.14 -18.15 -29.29
CA HIS A 589 8.53 -19.44 -29.57
C HIS A 589 7.04 -19.24 -29.81
N LYS A 590 6.47 -19.82 -30.89
CA LYS A 590 5.05 -19.61 -31.27
C LYS A 590 4.06 -20.25 -30.30
N GLY A 591 4.42 -21.38 -29.68
CA GLY A 591 3.50 -22.15 -28.84
C GLY A 591 2.36 -22.78 -29.65
N ILE A 592 1.16 -22.81 -29.07
CA ILE A 592 -0.04 -23.48 -29.67
C ILE A 592 -0.91 -22.50 -30.49
N SER A 593 -0.43 -21.29 -30.80
CA SER A 593 -1.21 -20.19 -31.41
C SER A 593 -1.64 -20.38 -32.88
N GLY A 594 -1.62 -21.62 -33.40
CA GLY A 594 -2.09 -21.98 -34.73
C GLY A 594 -1.31 -21.40 -35.91
N ASN A 595 -1.77 -21.72 -37.12
CA ASN A 595 -1.14 -21.36 -38.41
C ASN A 595 -1.18 -19.85 -38.75
N GLN A 596 -1.53 -18.98 -37.79
CA GLN A 596 -1.71 -17.54 -37.99
C GLN A 596 -0.52 -16.71 -37.51
N PHE A 597 0.32 -17.26 -36.61
CA PHE A 597 1.55 -16.62 -36.16
C PHE A 597 2.58 -16.63 -37.30
N ASP A 598 2.84 -15.45 -37.86
CA ASP A 598 3.65 -15.29 -39.07
C ASP A 598 5.12 -15.02 -38.70
N GLU A 599 5.91 -16.10 -38.62
CA GLU A 599 7.35 -16.05 -38.33
C GLU A 599 8.13 -15.20 -39.35
N ALA A 600 7.69 -15.13 -40.61
CA ALA A 600 8.33 -14.31 -41.63
C ALA A 600 8.07 -12.81 -41.39
N LYS A 601 6.88 -12.42 -40.91
CA LYS A 601 6.61 -11.05 -40.45
C LYS A 601 7.39 -10.69 -39.18
N LEU A 602 7.54 -11.62 -38.23
CA LEU A 602 8.38 -11.36 -37.04
C LEU A 602 9.86 -11.23 -37.41
N GLN A 603 10.37 -12.06 -38.31
CA GLN A 603 11.75 -11.95 -38.81
C GLN A 603 11.96 -10.65 -39.60
N ARG A 604 10.98 -10.24 -40.41
CA ARG A 604 11.01 -8.94 -41.09
C ARG A 604 10.99 -7.78 -40.09
N PHE A 605 10.10 -7.81 -39.11
CA PHE A 605 10.04 -6.84 -38.02
C PHE A 605 11.39 -6.74 -37.29
N LYS A 606 12.06 -7.89 -37.07
CA LYS A 606 13.39 -7.95 -36.48
C LYS A 606 14.42 -7.20 -37.33
N ASN A 607 14.50 -7.52 -38.62
CA ASN A 607 15.44 -6.89 -39.54
C ASN A 607 15.15 -5.38 -39.68
N ASP A 608 13.87 -5.00 -39.82
CA ASP A 608 13.44 -3.62 -40.04
C ASP A 608 13.73 -2.71 -38.82
N ASN A 609 13.94 -3.25 -37.62
CA ASN A 609 14.22 -2.48 -36.40
C ASN A 609 15.61 -2.76 -35.77
N GLU A 610 16.48 -3.51 -36.46
CA GLU A 610 17.78 -4.03 -35.96
C GLU A 610 18.67 -2.99 -35.26
N ASN A 611 18.63 -1.73 -35.71
CA ASN A 611 19.40 -0.60 -35.19
C ASN A 611 18.57 0.40 -34.36
N SER A 612 17.42 -0.01 -33.80
CA SER A 612 16.43 0.92 -33.22
C SER A 612 15.57 0.37 -32.07
N TRP A 613 15.99 -0.75 -31.48
CA TRP A 613 15.32 -1.41 -30.35
C TRP A 613 15.24 -0.53 -29.11
#